data_AF-A0A838NW95-F1
#
_entry.id   AF-A0A838NW95-F1
#
_cell.length_a   1.000
_cell.length_b   1.000
_cell.length_c   1.000
_cell.angle_alpha   90.00
_cell.angle_beta   90.00
_cell.angle_gamma   90.00
#
_symmetry.space_group_name_H-M   'P 1'
#
loop_
_entity.id
_entity.type
_entity.pdbx_description
1 polymer ?
#
loop_
_entity_poly.entity_id
_entity_poly.type
_entity_poly.pdbx_seq_one_letter_code
_entity_poly.pdbx_strand_id
1 'polypeptide(L)'
;MSSPRLTAPDSPSFVPGVATAKTIEVCVDASSPAGTYTIDLSGTSGVVAGDIVVDPAVITLPGQNCVVVFFRPGADQTTVTTTLTITTPAAGTFTYTCVDDVAVGDPLCVSGTTGGNTATVQANAFHGTTTTFLFTPAPPPPPPPPPAGCTFTQGYYKNKGNALIAGNTNFDGSGLSETQILNTPSNGNGYIILAKQYIAAKANIAGGAGITGDALIAYNAATAYFATGLTIANPYNATYTKDVLTALAAALDLYNNGVAGQGNPLHCDV
;
A
#
# COMPACT_ATOMS: atom_id res chain seq x y z
N MET A 1 12.46 9.92 -44.53
CA MET A 1 11.70 8.69 -44.80
C MET A 1 11.24 8.16 -43.46
N SER A 2 9.94 8.28 -43.15
CA SER A 2 9.37 7.81 -41.89
C SER A 2 9.25 6.29 -41.95
N SER A 3 9.85 5.58 -41.00
CA SER A 3 9.74 4.12 -40.91
C SER A 3 8.28 3.73 -40.63
N PRO A 4 7.68 2.78 -41.37
CA PRO A 4 6.30 2.39 -41.16
C PRO A 4 6.17 1.72 -39.78
N ARG A 5 5.30 2.29 -38.93
CA ARG A 5 4.88 1.67 -37.68
C ARG A 5 4.04 0.44 -38.04
N LEU A 6 4.66 -0.73 -38.07
CA LEU A 6 3.96 -2.01 -38.21
C LEU A 6 3.09 -2.19 -36.96
N THR A 7 1.77 -2.17 -37.14
CA THR A 7 0.83 -2.62 -36.13
C THR A 7 0.98 -4.14 -35.97
N ALA A 8 1.14 -4.61 -34.73
CA ALA A 8 1.21 -6.03 -34.43
C ALA A 8 -0.04 -6.75 -35.00
N PRO A 9 0.11 -7.96 -35.57
CA PRO A 9 -1.02 -8.73 -36.08
C PRO A 9 -2.04 -9.00 -34.96
N ASP A 10 -3.33 -9.01 -35.32
CA ASP A 10 -4.43 -9.31 -34.41
C ASP A 10 -4.15 -10.60 -33.62
N SER A 11 -3.98 -10.46 -32.31
CA SER A 11 -3.59 -11.56 -31.44
C SER A 11 -4.67 -12.65 -31.41
N PRO A 12 -4.31 -13.94 -31.60
CA PRO A 12 -5.25 -15.03 -31.34
C PRO A 12 -5.69 -14.98 -29.86
N SER A 13 -6.95 -15.36 -29.61
CA SER A 13 -7.58 -15.47 -28.29
C SER A 13 -6.61 -15.96 -27.20
N PHE A 14 -6.16 -15.05 -26.35
CA PHE A 14 -5.07 -15.24 -25.39
C PHE A 14 -5.56 -15.89 -24.08
N VAL A 15 -4.85 -16.93 -23.61
CA VAL A 15 -5.03 -17.51 -22.27
C VAL A 15 -3.82 -17.09 -21.43
N PRO A 16 -3.99 -16.22 -20.43
CA PRO A 16 -2.91 -15.84 -19.53
C PRO A 16 -2.21 -17.07 -18.92
N GLY A 17 -0.87 -17.09 -18.97
CA GLY A 17 -0.06 -18.14 -18.38
C GLY A 17 0.26 -19.33 -19.29
N VAL A 18 0.06 -19.22 -20.60
CA VAL A 18 0.56 -20.19 -21.59
C VAL A 18 1.47 -19.45 -22.56
N ALA A 19 2.76 -19.79 -22.59
CA ALA A 19 3.65 -19.21 -23.57
C ALA A 19 3.31 -19.68 -24.98
N THR A 20 3.54 -18.79 -25.96
CA THR A 20 3.35 -19.10 -27.38
C THR A 20 4.72 -19.25 -28.03
N ALA A 21 4.94 -20.36 -28.72
CA ALA A 21 6.13 -20.58 -29.55
C ALA A 21 6.47 -19.33 -30.38
N LYS A 22 7.76 -19.05 -30.57
CA LYS A 22 8.28 -17.92 -31.36
C LYS A 22 8.13 -16.54 -30.73
N THR A 23 7.52 -16.43 -29.55
CA THR A 23 7.26 -15.14 -28.92
C THR A 23 7.98 -15.00 -27.59
N ILE A 24 8.41 -13.77 -27.31
CA ILE A 24 8.62 -13.32 -25.93
C ILE A 24 7.51 -12.33 -25.64
N GLU A 25 6.67 -12.67 -24.68
CA GLU A 25 5.56 -11.86 -24.24
C GLU A 25 5.80 -11.36 -22.81
N VAL A 26 5.44 -10.11 -22.57
CA VAL A 26 5.54 -9.48 -21.27
C VAL A 26 4.17 -8.99 -20.84
N CYS A 27 3.76 -9.36 -19.65
CA CYS A 27 2.50 -8.98 -19.04
C CYS A 27 2.71 -8.22 -17.73
N VAL A 28 1.71 -7.42 -17.34
CA VAL A 28 1.56 -6.85 -16.00
C VAL A 28 0.31 -7.46 -15.37
N ASP A 29 0.47 -8.04 -14.18
CA ASP A 29 -0.61 -8.63 -13.41
C ASP A 29 -1.69 -7.58 -13.09
N ALA A 30 -2.96 -7.96 -13.24
CA ALA A 30 -4.10 -7.07 -13.05
C ALA A 30 -4.28 -6.56 -11.62
N SER A 31 -3.63 -7.18 -10.63
CA SER A 31 -3.57 -6.67 -9.25
C SER A 31 -2.56 -5.52 -9.07
N SER A 32 -1.69 -5.28 -10.07
CA SER A 32 -0.88 -4.07 -10.10
C SER A 32 -1.78 -2.83 -10.28
N PRO A 33 -1.42 -1.67 -9.70
CA PRO A 33 -2.16 -0.43 -9.88
C PRO A 33 -2.28 0.00 -11.35
N ALA A 34 -3.33 0.79 -11.64
CA ALA A 34 -3.43 1.49 -12.91
C ALA A 34 -2.21 2.41 -13.12
N GLY A 35 -1.70 2.45 -14.34
CA GLY A 35 -0.49 3.19 -14.66
C GLY A 35 0.17 2.73 -15.94
N THR A 36 1.28 3.39 -16.27
CA THR A 36 2.14 3.07 -17.39
C THR A 36 3.36 2.30 -16.91
N TYR A 37 3.64 1.20 -17.59
CA TYR A 37 4.78 0.33 -17.36
C TYR A 37 5.62 0.28 -18.64
N THR A 38 6.92 0.54 -18.52
CA THR A 38 7.86 0.52 -19.64
C THR A 38 8.74 -0.71 -19.53
N ILE A 39 8.97 -1.39 -20.64
CA ILE A 39 9.78 -2.59 -20.75
C ILE A 39 10.94 -2.26 -21.69
N ASP A 40 12.15 -2.30 -21.15
CA ASP A 40 13.39 -2.14 -21.89
C ASP A 40 14.03 -3.51 -22.12
N LEU A 41 14.57 -3.72 -23.32
CA LEU A 41 15.33 -4.91 -23.66
C LEU A 41 16.83 -4.60 -23.61
N SER A 42 17.61 -5.49 -23.02
CA SER A 42 19.07 -5.38 -22.99
C SER A 42 19.74 -6.75 -23.18
N GLY A 43 21.00 -6.73 -23.64
CA GLY A 43 21.77 -7.96 -23.84
C GLY A 43 21.20 -8.90 -24.91
N THR A 44 20.35 -8.39 -25.82
CA THR A 44 19.68 -9.21 -26.83
C THR A 44 20.70 -9.86 -27.79
N SER A 45 20.66 -11.18 -27.90
CA SER A 45 21.54 -11.99 -28.77
C SER A 45 20.75 -13.10 -29.45
N GLY A 46 21.28 -13.66 -30.56
CA GLY A 46 20.60 -14.72 -31.32
C GLY A 46 19.47 -14.23 -32.24
N VAL A 47 19.41 -12.92 -32.51
CA VAL A 47 18.48 -12.32 -33.47
C VAL A 47 18.94 -12.66 -34.90
N VAL A 48 18.01 -13.11 -35.73
CA VAL A 48 18.25 -13.42 -37.15
C VAL A 48 17.45 -12.50 -38.07
N ALA A 49 17.77 -12.50 -39.37
CA ALA A 49 17.07 -11.67 -40.35
C ALA A 49 15.57 -12.03 -40.40
N GLY A 50 14.72 -11.03 -40.20
CA GLY A 50 13.26 -11.20 -40.20
C GLY A 50 12.63 -11.33 -38.81
N ASP A 51 13.43 -11.42 -37.73
CA ASP A 51 12.93 -11.28 -36.36
C ASP A 51 12.38 -9.86 -36.12
N ILE A 52 11.32 -9.76 -35.31
CA ILE A 52 10.72 -8.50 -34.88
C ILE A 52 11.03 -8.30 -33.40
N VAL A 53 11.64 -7.16 -33.07
CA VAL A 53 11.96 -6.74 -31.70
C VAL A 53 11.25 -5.41 -31.43
N VAL A 54 10.53 -5.32 -30.31
CA VAL A 54 9.86 -4.09 -29.84
C VAL A 54 10.56 -3.60 -28.58
N ASP A 55 11.28 -2.50 -28.69
CA ASP A 55 12.05 -1.89 -27.61
C ASP A 55 12.10 -0.35 -27.76
N PRO A 56 11.69 0.45 -26.75
CA PRO A 56 10.98 0.00 -25.55
C PRO A 56 9.54 -0.42 -25.88
N ALA A 57 8.99 -1.34 -25.09
CA ALA A 57 7.57 -1.67 -25.11
C ALA A 57 6.84 -0.98 -23.93
N VAL A 58 5.55 -0.68 -24.11
CA VAL A 58 4.75 0.04 -23.12
C VAL A 58 3.43 -0.67 -22.88
N ILE A 59 3.10 -0.89 -21.61
CA ILE A 59 1.83 -1.47 -21.14
C ILE A 59 1.10 -0.40 -20.31
N THR A 60 -0.23 -0.24 -20.51
CA THR A 60 -1.04 0.73 -19.76
C THR A 60 -2.27 0.07 -19.16
N LEU A 61 -2.34 0.00 -17.83
CA LEU A 61 -3.47 -0.53 -17.09
C LEU A 61 -4.49 0.57 -16.76
N PRO A 62 -5.81 0.27 -16.77
CA PRO A 62 -6.45 -1.05 -16.94
C PRO A 62 -6.71 -1.48 -18.39
N GLY A 63 -6.02 -0.90 -19.38
CA GLY A 63 -6.23 -1.18 -20.80
C GLY A 63 -5.55 -2.47 -21.28
N GLN A 64 -4.33 -2.33 -21.81
CA GLN A 64 -3.53 -3.47 -22.27
C GLN A 64 -2.74 -4.01 -21.07
N ASN A 65 -2.77 -5.33 -20.88
CA ASN A 65 -2.04 -6.02 -19.82
C ASN A 65 -0.85 -6.84 -20.34
N CYS A 66 -0.76 -7.13 -21.64
CA CYS A 66 0.35 -7.88 -22.24
C CYS A 66 0.81 -7.27 -23.58
N VAL A 67 2.09 -7.43 -23.90
CA VAL A 67 2.70 -7.03 -25.17
C VAL A 67 3.75 -8.05 -25.62
N VAL A 68 3.78 -8.35 -26.92
CA VAL A 68 4.84 -9.16 -27.52
C VAL A 68 6.05 -8.26 -27.80
N VAL A 69 7.18 -8.55 -27.15
CA VAL A 69 8.44 -7.79 -27.30
C VAL A 69 9.40 -8.43 -28.30
N PHE A 70 9.19 -9.71 -28.60
CA PHE A 70 9.92 -10.42 -29.65
C PHE A 70 8.97 -11.37 -30.39
N PHE A 71 9.10 -11.43 -31.72
CA PHE A 71 8.43 -12.42 -32.56
C PHE A 71 9.33 -12.94 -33.67
N ARG A 72 9.40 -14.27 -33.80
CA ARG A 72 10.08 -14.95 -34.91
C ARG A 72 9.08 -15.55 -35.91
N PRO A 73 8.91 -14.98 -37.11
CA PRO A 73 8.01 -15.57 -38.10
C PRO A 73 8.56 -16.89 -38.69
N GLY A 74 9.88 -16.97 -38.87
CA GLY A 74 10.57 -18.08 -39.52
C GLY A 74 10.61 -19.39 -38.72
N ALA A 75 11.23 -20.42 -39.33
CA ALA A 75 11.50 -21.71 -38.72
C ALA A 75 12.94 -21.83 -38.16
N ASP A 76 13.64 -20.69 -38.02
CA ASP A 76 15.01 -20.64 -37.50
C ASP A 76 15.05 -21.00 -36.00
N GLN A 77 15.85 -22.01 -35.67
CA GLN A 77 15.94 -22.57 -34.32
C GLN A 77 16.92 -21.81 -33.41
N THR A 78 17.63 -20.80 -33.92
CA THR A 78 18.64 -20.05 -33.16
C THR A 78 18.02 -19.36 -31.95
N THR A 79 18.27 -19.83 -30.74
CA THR A 79 17.64 -19.23 -29.55
C THR A 79 17.98 -17.75 -29.42
N VAL A 80 16.96 -16.89 -29.41
CA VAL A 80 17.11 -15.50 -28.97
C VAL A 80 17.18 -15.50 -27.45
N THR A 81 18.09 -14.73 -26.89
CA THR A 81 18.16 -14.47 -25.44
C THR A 81 18.13 -12.97 -25.22
N THR A 82 17.31 -12.50 -24.29
CA THR A 82 17.25 -11.08 -23.93
C THR A 82 16.95 -10.91 -22.44
N THR A 83 17.39 -9.80 -21.88
CA THR A 83 17.03 -9.37 -20.53
C THR A 83 15.96 -8.29 -20.62
N LEU A 84 14.81 -8.56 -20.01
CA LEU A 84 13.71 -7.62 -19.82
C LEU A 84 13.96 -6.82 -18.55
N THR A 85 13.77 -5.51 -18.59
CA THR A 85 13.69 -4.67 -17.41
C THR A 85 12.38 -3.89 -17.42
N ILE A 86 11.54 -4.07 -16.41
CA ILE A 86 10.30 -3.31 -16.26
C ILE A 86 10.51 -2.12 -15.32
N THR A 87 9.90 -0.99 -15.67
CA THR A 87 9.92 0.24 -14.86
C THR A 87 8.55 0.90 -14.84
N THR A 88 8.30 1.70 -13.80
CA THR A 88 7.14 2.60 -13.69
C THR A 88 7.57 3.86 -12.91
N PRO A 89 6.92 5.02 -13.11
CA PRO A 89 7.26 6.23 -12.35
C PRO A 89 6.99 6.13 -10.84
N ALA A 90 6.14 5.21 -10.41
CA ALA A 90 5.79 5.02 -9.01
C ALA A 90 6.88 4.27 -8.24
N ALA A 91 7.13 4.68 -6.98
CA ALA A 91 7.99 3.94 -6.08
C ALA A 91 7.32 2.63 -5.63
N GLY A 92 8.07 1.53 -5.63
CA GLY A 92 7.57 0.22 -5.21
C GLY A 92 8.53 -0.90 -5.56
N THR A 93 8.04 -2.14 -5.50
CA THR A 93 8.79 -3.34 -5.80
C THR A 93 8.11 -4.15 -6.87
N PHE A 94 8.90 -4.79 -7.72
CA PHE A 94 8.41 -5.78 -8.68
C PHE A 94 8.70 -7.20 -8.21
N THR A 95 7.77 -8.09 -8.50
CA THR A 95 8.02 -9.52 -8.64
C THR A 95 7.61 -9.94 -10.05
N TYR A 96 8.01 -11.13 -10.46
CA TYR A 96 7.49 -11.72 -11.69
C TYR A 96 7.32 -13.21 -11.56
N THR A 97 6.49 -13.76 -12.43
CA THR A 97 6.45 -15.18 -12.77
C THR A 97 6.78 -15.33 -14.24
N CYS A 98 7.30 -16.49 -14.61
CA CYS A 98 7.66 -16.79 -15.98
C CYS A 98 7.15 -18.19 -16.33
N VAL A 99 6.54 -18.31 -17.50
CA VAL A 99 6.07 -19.57 -18.04
C VAL A 99 6.67 -19.76 -19.42
N ASP A 100 7.18 -20.96 -19.65
CA ASP A 100 7.68 -21.40 -20.96
C ASP A 100 6.71 -22.42 -21.54
N ASP A 101 6.71 -22.61 -22.86
CA ASP A 101 5.84 -23.58 -23.54
C ASP A 101 6.46 -24.99 -23.63
N VAL A 102 7.63 -25.18 -23.01
CA VAL A 102 8.36 -26.46 -22.99
C VAL A 102 7.96 -27.32 -21.79
N ALA A 103 7.83 -28.62 -22.00
CA ALA A 103 7.76 -29.59 -20.91
C ALA A 103 9.13 -29.72 -20.22
N VAL A 104 9.17 -29.45 -18.91
CA VAL A 104 10.24 -29.68 -17.91
C VAL A 104 11.55 -30.27 -18.49
N GLY A 105 12.53 -29.42 -18.84
CA GLY A 105 13.84 -29.88 -19.33
C GLY A 105 14.72 -28.82 -19.98
N ASP A 106 14.13 -27.74 -20.50
CA ASP A 106 14.83 -26.60 -21.10
C ASP A 106 14.18 -25.29 -20.62
N PRO A 107 14.56 -24.76 -19.44
CA PRO A 107 13.96 -23.54 -18.91
C PRO A 107 14.45 -22.33 -19.71
N LEU A 108 13.58 -21.78 -20.54
CA LEU A 108 13.80 -20.55 -21.30
C LEU A 108 13.74 -19.31 -20.39
N CYS A 109 13.17 -19.45 -19.19
CA CYS A 109 13.35 -18.53 -18.08
C CYS A 109 14.67 -18.77 -17.33
N VAL A 110 15.73 -18.04 -17.69
CA VAL A 110 17.10 -18.26 -17.20
C VAL A 110 17.34 -17.63 -15.82
N SER A 111 16.59 -16.58 -15.44
CA SER A 111 16.83 -15.82 -14.20
C SER A 111 16.22 -16.42 -12.92
N GLY A 112 15.62 -17.60 -13.00
CA GLY A 112 14.80 -18.18 -11.93
C GLY A 112 13.35 -17.67 -11.99
N THR A 113 12.43 -18.41 -11.36
CA THR A 113 10.97 -18.20 -11.55
C THR A 113 10.37 -17.06 -10.75
N THR A 114 11.14 -16.35 -9.91
CA THR A 114 10.61 -15.27 -9.06
C THR A 114 11.64 -14.20 -8.68
N GLY A 115 11.25 -12.92 -8.82
CA GLY A 115 11.76 -11.80 -8.02
C GLY A 115 12.46 -10.68 -8.80
N GLY A 116 12.15 -9.43 -8.45
CA GLY A 116 12.78 -8.24 -9.02
C GLY A 116 12.07 -7.69 -10.26
N ASN A 117 12.66 -6.66 -10.86
CA ASN A 117 12.14 -5.97 -12.04
C ASN A 117 12.88 -6.38 -13.32
N THR A 118 13.68 -7.45 -13.28
CA THR A 118 14.51 -7.90 -14.38
C THR A 118 14.36 -9.41 -14.58
N ALA A 119 14.13 -9.84 -15.82
CA ALA A 119 14.00 -11.25 -16.18
C ALA A 119 14.75 -11.55 -17.47
N THR A 120 15.57 -12.61 -17.48
CA THR A 120 16.23 -13.10 -18.70
C THR A 120 15.42 -14.24 -19.29
N VAL A 121 15.03 -14.06 -20.54
CA VAL A 121 14.05 -14.88 -21.25
C VAL A 121 14.57 -15.24 -22.62
N GLN A 122 14.02 -16.32 -23.18
CA GLN A 122 14.46 -16.88 -24.43
C GLN A 122 13.27 -17.27 -25.32
N ALA A 123 13.50 -17.33 -26.63
CA ALA A 123 12.53 -17.89 -27.58
C ALA A 123 13.25 -18.46 -28.81
N ASN A 124 12.58 -19.34 -29.55
CA ASN A 124 13.05 -19.82 -30.85
C ASN A 124 11.85 -20.23 -31.74
N ALA A 125 12.09 -20.89 -32.87
CA ALA A 125 11.02 -21.30 -33.78
C ALA A 125 9.96 -22.25 -33.17
N PHE A 126 10.28 -22.96 -32.10
CA PHE A 126 9.43 -23.96 -31.47
C PHE A 126 8.93 -23.55 -30.11
N HIS A 127 9.60 -22.58 -29.48
CA HIS A 127 9.38 -22.25 -28.09
C HIS A 127 9.31 -20.75 -27.83
N GLY A 128 8.65 -20.39 -26.74
CA GLY A 128 8.51 -19.02 -26.31
C GLY A 128 8.36 -18.92 -24.81
N THR A 129 8.32 -17.67 -24.35
CA THR A 129 8.25 -17.34 -22.93
C THR A 129 7.24 -16.21 -22.71
N THR A 130 6.41 -16.36 -21.68
CA THR A 130 5.56 -15.28 -21.14
C THR A 130 6.04 -14.93 -19.75
N THR A 131 6.40 -13.67 -19.53
CA THR A 131 6.77 -13.13 -18.21
C THR A 131 5.69 -12.18 -17.70
N THR A 132 5.15 -12.45 -16.52
CA THR A 132 4.14 -11.60 -15.88
C THR A 132 4.74 -10.89 -14.68
N PHE A 133 4.84 -9.57 -14.73
CA PHE A 133 5.29 -8.74 -13.62
C PHE A 133 4.14 -8.32 -12.72
N LEU A 134 4.34 -8.33 -11.41
CA LEU A 134 3.47 -7.74 -10.41
C LEU A 134 4.17 -6.54 -9.77
N PHE A 135 3.55 -5.37 -9.80
CA PHE A 135 4.02 -4.18 -9.11
C PHE A 135 3.25 -3.96 -7.81
N THR A 136 3.99 -3.92 -6.70
CA THR A 136 3.48 -3.54 -5.39
C THR A 136 4.00 -2.14 -5.03
N PRO A 137 3.12 -1.12 -4.94
CA PRO A 137 3.52 0.21 -4.51
C PRO A 137 4.22 0.19 -3.16
N ALA A 138 5.22 1.06 -3.00
CA ALA A 138 5.77 1.32 -1.69
C ALA A 138 4.65 1.86 -0.78
N PRO A 139 4.61 1.46 0.50
CA PRO A 139 3.72 2.13 1.45
C PRO A 139 4.06 3.63 1.46
N PRO A 140 3.07 4.50 1.67
CA PRO A 140 3.33 5.92 1.82
C PRO A 140 4.36 6.13 2.93
N PRO A 141 5.26 7.12 2.81
CA PRO A 141 6.18 7.43 3.89
C PRO A 141 5.38 7.68 5.17
N PRO A 142 5.89 7.25 6.35
CA PRO A 142 5.24 7.58 7.60
C PRO A 142 5.11 9.11 7.70
N PRO A 143 4.02 9.63 8.30
CA PRO A 143 3.91 11.05 8.58
C PRO A 143 5.16 11.53 9.33
N PRO A 144 5.65 12.76 9.06
CA PRO A 144 6.68 13.35 9.89
C PRO A 144 6.29 13.24 11.37
N PRO A 145 7.25 12.95 12.28
CA PRO A 145 6.99 13.08 13.70
C PRO A 145 6.37 14.46 13.96
N PRO A 146 5.29 14.52 14.74
CA PRO A 146 4.68 15.81 14.99
C PRO A 146 5.67 16.76 15.68
N PRO A 147 5.61 18.08 15.43
CA PRO A 147 6.42 19.05 16.16
C PRO A 147 6.27 18.82 17.67
N ALA A 148 7.40 18.69 18.37
CA ALA A 148 7.38 18.47 19.80
C ALA A 148 6.60 19.60 20.51
N GLY A 149 5.67 19.23 21.39
CA GLY A 149 4.90 20.20 22.16
C GLY A 149 3.61 20.69 21.52
N CYS A 150 3.10 20.06 20.47
CA CYS A 150 1.78 20.35 19.87
C CYS A 150 0.72 19.30 20.22
N THR A 151 -0.55 19.66 20.12
CA THR A 151 -1.68 18.70 20.20
C THR A 151 -2.34 18.44 18.85
N PHE A 152 -2.91 17.23 18.70
CA PHE A 152 -3.66 16.76 17.54
C PHE A 152 -5.03 16.22 17.95
N THR A 153 -5.98 16.30 17.02
CA THR A 153 -7.34 15.79 17.22
C THR A 153 -7.40 14.27 17.16
N GLN A 154 -8.47 13.68 17.70
CA GLN A 154 -8.81 12.27 17.46
C GLN A 154 -8.88 11.91 15.96
N GLY A 155 -9.27 12.87 15.09
CA GLY A 155 -9.37 12.67 13.65
C GLY A 155 -8.00 12.50 12.99
N TYR A 156 -6.99 13.24 13.45
CA TYR A 156 -5.61 13.06 13.02
C TYR A 156 -5.12 11.65 13.33
N TYR A 157 -5.27 11.20 14.58
CA TYR A 157 -4.81 9.87 14.99
C TYR A 157 -5.54 8.73 14.28
N LYS A 158 -6.84 8.91 13.99
CA LYS A 158 -7.62 7.96 13.19
C LYS A 158 -7.10 7.83 11.76
N ASN A 159 -6.77 8.94 11.10
CA ASN A 159 -6.53 8.97 9.65
C ASN A 159 -5.06 8.98 9.24
N LYS A 160 -4.18 9.56 10.07
CA LYS A 160 -2.76 9.81 9.75
C LYS A 160 -1.84 9.25 10.83
N GLY A 161 -2.18 9.45 12.11
CA GLY A 161 -1.33 9.15 13.26
C GLY A 161 -1.42 7.73 13.81
N ASN A 162 -1.98 6.76 13.06
CA ASN A 162 -2.25 5.42 13.59
C ASN A 162 -0.99 4.72 14.14
N ALA A 163 0.14 4.88 13.45
CA ALA A 163 1.44 4.34 13.86
C ALA A 163 2.01 5.01 15.14
N LEU A 164 1.47 6.15 15.55
CA LEU A 164 1.91 6.92 16.71
C LEU A 164 1.14 6.57 17.98
N ILE A 165 0.09 5.74 17.88
CA ILE A 165 -0.68 5.28 19.03
C ILE A 165 0.07 4.13 19.68
N ALA A 166 0.66 4.39 20.85
CA ALA A 166 1.49 3.43 21.55
C ALA A 166 0.70 2.17 21.96
N GLY A 167 1.20 1.00 21.56
CA GLY A 167 0.76 -0.29 22.06
C GLY A 167 -0.34 -0.98 21.24
N ASN A 168 -1.28 -0.25 20.63
CA ASN A 168 -2.45 -0.81 19.91
C ASN A 168 -3.04 -2.07 20.59
N THR A 169 -2.97 -2.11 21.92
CA THR A 169 -3.44 -3.21 22.74
C THR A 169 -4.92 -3.02 23.04
N ASN A 170 -5.56 -4.04 23.60
CA ASN A 170 -6.93 -3.93 24.08
C ASN A 170 -7.06 -2.73 25.03
N PHE A 171 -7.97 -1.81 24.71
CA PHE A 171 -8.21 -0.59 25.45
C PHE A 171 -9.10 -0.89 26.65
N ASP A 172 -8.52 -0.91 27.84
CA ASP A 172 -9.18 -0.89 29.16
C ASP A 172 -10.50 -1.69 29.24
N GLY A 173 -10.41 -2.97 28.87
CA GLY A 173 -11.52 -3.92 29.00
C GLY A 173 -12.62 -3.81 27.94
N SER A 174 -12.45 -2.97 26.91
CA SER A 174 -13.41 -2.82 25.81
C SER A 174 -13.49 -4.03 24.86
N GLY A 175 -12.43 -4.84 24.80
CA GLY A 175 -12.27 -5.88 23.78
C GLY A 175 -11.83 -5.34 22.42
N LEU A 176 -11.58 -4.03 22.32
CA LEU A 176 -11.16 -3.34 21.11
C LEU A 176 -9.79 -2.70 21.33
N SER A 177 -8.96 -2.67 20.30
CA SER A 177 -7.75 -1.87 20.33
C SER A 177 -8.07 -0.37 20.26
N GLU A 178 -7.11 0.48 20.64
CA GLU A 178 -7.29 1.94 20.58
C GLU A 178 -7.65 2.42 19.17
N THR A 179 -7.06 1.79 18.16
CA THR A 179 -7.31 2.10 16.75
C THR A 179 -8.71 1.66 16.31
N GLN A 180 -9.20 0.54 16.84
CA GLN A 180 -10.59 0.11 16.65
C GLN A 180 -11.57 1.06 17.37
N ILE A 181 -11.25 1.54 18.57
CA ILE A 181 -12.07 2.54 19.29
C ILE A 181 -12.19 3.84 18.48
N LEU A 182 -11.10 4.36 17.92
CA LEU A 182 -11.12 5.56 17.08
C LEU A 182 -12.02 5.40 15.84
N ASN A 183 -12.10 4.18 15.31
CA ASN A 183 -12.94 3.84 14.15
C ASN A 183 -14.40 3.50 14.53
N THR A 184 -14.69 3.21 15.79
CA THR A 184 -16.04 2.82 16.25
C THR A 184 -16.97 4.04 16.28
N PRO A 185 -18.15 4.02 15.64
CA PRO A 185 -19.12 5.11 15.74
C PRO A 185 -19.56 5.34 17.20
N SER A 186 -19.60 6.61 17.64
CA SER A 186 -19.91 6.91 19.04
C SER A 186 -21.39 6.70 19.40
N ASN A 187 -22.32 6.96 18.47
CA ASN A 187 -23.77 6.76 18.63
C ASN A 187 -24.36 7.26 19.98
N GLY A 188 -23.79 8.34 20.54
CA GLY A 188 -24.20 8.88 21.84
C GLY A 188 -23.79 8.05 23.07
N ASN A 189 -22.93 7.04 22.91
CA ASN A 189 -22.35 6.25 24.00
C ASN A 189 -21.19 7.03 24.67
N GLY A 190 -21.35 7.34 25.97
CA GLY A 190 -20.39 8.15 26.73
C GLY A 190 -18.99 7.52 26.83
N TYR A 191 -18.89 6.19 26.92
CA TYR A 191 -17.61 5.48 26.94
C TYR A 191 -16.83 5.75 25.66
N ILE A 192 -17.45 5.54 24.48
CA ILE A 192 -16.77 5.72 23.19
C ILE A 192 -16.42 7.19 22.96
N ILE A 193 -17.29 8.12 23.36
CA ILE A 193 -17.02 9.56 23.24
C ILE A 193 -15.78 9.95 24.07
N LEU A 194 -15.71 9.53 25.34
CA LEU A 194 -14.57 9.80 26.21
C LEU A 194 -13.31 9.08 25.72
N ALA A 195 -13.42 7.81 25.35
CA ALA A 195 -12.29 6.96 24.98
C ALA A 195 -11.53 7.54 23.79
N LYS A 196 -12.22 8.03 22.75
CA LYS A 196 -11.53 8.61 21.60
C LYS A 196 -10.76 9.88 21.94
N GLN A 197 -11.32 10.75 22.78
CA GLN A 197 -10.63 11.97 23.21
C GLN A 197 -9.46 11.65 24.15
N TYR A 198 -9.62 10.65 25.01
CA TYR A 198 -8.55 10.17 25.89
C TYR A 198 -7.40 9.51 25.12
N ILE A 199 -7.67 8.69 24.11
CA ILE A 199 -6.65 8.08 23.24
C ILE A 199 -5.83 9.17 22.54
N ALA A 200 -6.49 10.19 21.98
CA ALA A 200 -5.80 11.32 21.36
C ALA A 200 -4.97 12.10 22.39
N ALA A 201 -5.50 12.36 23.58
CA ALA A 201 -4.77 13.07 24.62
C ALA A 201 -3.53 12.31 25.10
N LYS A 202 -3.66 10.99 25.28
CA LYS A 202 -2.55 10.10 25.64
C LYS A 202 -1.45 10.10 24.58
N ALA A 203 -1.84 10.04 23.30
CA ALA A 203 -0.88 10.11 22.19
C ALA A 203 -0.21 11.48 22.07
N ASN A 204 -0.92 12.58 22.34
CA ASN A 204 -0.34 13.93 22.41
C ASN A 204 0.73 14.01 23.51
N ILE A 205 0.43 13.51 24.72
CA ILE A 205 1.37 13.49 25.85
C ILE A 205 2.60 12.63 25.52
N ALA A 206 2.41 11.45 24.92
CA ALA A 206 3.51 10.60 24.46
C ALA A 206 4.38 11.27 23.39
N GLY A 207 3.77 12.14 22.56
CA GLY A 207 4.46 13.01 21.59
C GLY A 207 5.12 14.24 22.20
N GLY A 208 5.09 14.41 23.53
CA GLY A 208 5.74 15.52 24.24
C GLY A 208 4.87 16.77 24.41
N ALA A 209 3.56 16.70 24.12
CA ALA A 209 2.64 17.79 24.44
C ALA A 209 2.47 17.92 25.97
N GLY A 210 2.67 19.13 26.48
CA GLY A 210 2.37 19.43 27.89
C GLY A 210 0.86 19.40 28.15
N ILE A 211 0.44 19.00 29.35
CA ILE A 211 -0.98 19.02 29.76
C ILE A 211 -1.11 19.70 31.13
N THR A 212 -2.00 20.67 31.26
CA THR A 212 -2.20 21.44 32.50
C THR A 212 -3.69 21.78 32.72
N GLY A 213 -4.02 22.42 33.84
CA GLY A 213 -5.36 22.97 34.09
C GLY A 213 -6.49 21.93 34.01
N ASP A 214 -7.62 22.35 33.43
CA ASP A 214 -8.83 21.52 33.29
C ASP A 214 -8.58 20.27 32.46
N ALA A 215 -7.70 20.34 31.46
CA ALA A 215 -7.32 19.19 30.64
C ALA A 215 -6.61 18.11 31.47
N LEU A 216 -5.70 18.48 32.36
CA LEU A 216 -5.01 17.53 33.25
C LEU A 216 -5.99 16.90 34.24
N ILE A 217 -6.93 17.68 34.79
CA ILE A 217 -7.98 17.18 35.67
C ILE A 217 -8.85 16.17 34.92
N ALA A 218 -9.31 16.51 33.72
CA ALA A 218 -10.13 15.64 32.89
C ALA A 218 -9.38 14.37 32.47
N TYR A 219 -8.10 14.48 32.13
CA TYR A 219 -7.25 13.34 31.79
C TYR A 219 -7.14 12.37 32.95
N ASN A 220 -6.81 12.85 34.15
CA ASN A 220 -6.70 12.02 35.35
C ASN A 220 -8.04 11.37 35.73
N ALA A 221 -9.15 12.10 35.60
CA ALA A 221 -10.49 11.56 35.84
C ALA A 221 -10.88 10.50 34.79
N ALA A 222 -10.50 10.67 33.53
CA ALA A 222 -10.68 9.68 32.48
C ALA A 222 -9.83 8.43 32.73
N THR A 223 -8.56 8.58 33.13
CA THR A 223 -7.71 7.46 33.56
C THR A 223 -8.35 6.69 34.71
N ALA A 224 -8.87 7.39 35.72
CA ALA A 224 -9.57 6.76 36.84
C ALA A 224 -10.85 6.03 36.38
N TYR A 225 -11.62 6.61 35.46
CA TYR A 225 -12.80 5.98 34.88
C TYR A 225 -12.46 4.67 34.17
N PHE A 226 -11.46 4.66 33.29
CA PHE A 226 -11.09 3.45 32.55
C PHE A 226 -10.48 2.35 33.44
N ALA A 227 -9.94 2.71 34.61
CA ALA A 227 -9.51 1.74 35.62
C ALA A 227 -10.66 1.07 36.41
N THR A 228 -11.92 1.52 36.27
CA THR A 228 -13.05 0.98 37.05
C THR A 228 -13.53 -0.40 36.61
N GLY A 229 -13.23 -0.82 35.38
CA GLY A 229 -13.80 -2.02 34.77
C GLY A 229 -15.19 -1.83 34.15
N LEU A 230 -15.70 -0.60 34.05
CA LEU A 230 -16.87 -0.29 33.22
C LEU A 230 -16.54 -0.52 31.74
N THR A 231 -17.55 -0.94 30.97
CA THR A 231 -17.36 -1.38 29.58
C THR A 231 -18.25 -0.60 28.62
N ILE A 232 -18.05 -0.75 27.31
CA ILE A 232 -18.92 -0.15 26.28
C ILE A 232 -20.40 -0.53 26.50
N ALA A 233 -20.66 -1.77 26.91
CA ALA A 233 -22.00 -2.30 27.13
C ALA A 233 -22.64 -1.81 28.44
N ASN A 234 -21.82 -1.57 29.47
CA ASN A 234 -22.27 -1.01 30.75
C ASN A 234 -21.35 0.15 31.17
N PRO A 235 -21.50 1.33 30.55
CA PRO A 235 -20.52 2.41 30.69
C PRO A 235 -20.76 3.31 31.90
N TYR A 236 -21.85 3.11 32.64
CA TYR A 236 -22.31 4.06 33.65
C TYR A 236 -22.48 3.44 35.04
N ASN A 237 -22.34 4.27 36.07
CA ASN A 237 -22.75 3.98 37.44
C ASN A 237 -23.21 5.27 38.14
N ALA A 238 -23.40 5.24 39.46
CA ALA A 238 -23.86 6.42 40.23
C ALA A 238 -22.87 7.61 40.17
N THR A 239 -21.58 7.36 39.96
CA THR A 239 -20.53 8.37 39.87
C THR A 239 -20.28 8.79 38.42
N TYR A 240 -20.20 7.83 37.51
CA TYR A 240 -19.90 8.03 36.11
C TYR A 240 -21.20 7.97 35.31
N THR A 241 -21.90 9.10 35.25
CA THR A 241 -23.07 9.28 34.41
C THR A 241 -22.66 9.66 32.99
N LYS A 242 -23.60 9.59 32.04
CA LYS A 242 -23.35 10.04 30.66
C LYS A 242 -22.85 11.48 30.61
N ASP A 243 -23.44 12.38 31.39
CA ASP A 243 -23.07 13.79 31.43
C ASP A 243 -21.66 14.01 31.97
N VAL A 244 -21.25 13.21 32.97
CA VAL A 244 -19.87 13.23 33.46
C VAL A 244 -18.90 12.83 32.36
N LEU A 245 -19.16 11.72 31.65
CA LEU A 245 -18.26 11.26 30.59
C LEU A 245 -18.19 12.23 29.41
N THR A 246 -19.31 12.83 29.02
CA THR A 246 -19.31 13.82 27.93
C THR A 246 -18.65 15.14 28.34
N ALA A 247 -18.77 15.55 29.61
CA ALA A 247 -18.04 16.73 30.12
C ALA A 247 -16.53 16.50 30.14
N LEU A 248 -16.07 15.33 30.61
CA LEU A 248 -14.66 14.95 30.54
C LEU A 248 -14.15 14.93 29.09
N ALA A 249 -14.95 14.35 28.18
CA ALA A 249 -14.60 14.30 26.77
C ALA A 249 -14.51 15.71 26.15
N ALA A 250 -15.39 16.63 26.52
CA ALA A 250 -15.36 18.01 26.03
C ALA A 250 -14.10 18.76 26.50
N ALA A 251 -13.67 18.56 27.75
CA ALA A 251 -12.42 19.15 28.24
C ALA A 251 -11.19 18.60 27.50
N LEU A 252 -11.15 17.29 27.25
CA LEU A 252 -10.08 16.68 26.45
C LEU A 252 -10.14 17.07 24.97
N ASP A 253 -11.33 17.32 24.42
CA ASP A 253 -11.50 17.83 23.06
C ASP A 253 -10.88 19.23 22.93
N LEU A 254 -11.12 20.14 23.88
CA LEU A 254 -10.47 21.47 23.88
C LEU A 254 -8.95 21.37 23.90
N TYR A 255 -8.39 20.42 24.67
CA TYR A 255 -6.96 20.14 24.70
C TYR A 255 -6.44 19.61 23.36
N ASN A 256 -7.10 18.59 22.80
CA ASN A 256 -6.71 17.96 21.55
C ASN A 256 -6.81 18.90 20.34
N ASN A 257 -7.73 19.88 20.38
CA ASN A 257 -7.86 20.94 19.39
C ASN A 257 -6.96 22.17 19.69
N GLY A 258 -6.11 22.09 20.72
CA GLY A 258 -5.14 23.14 21.07
C GLY A 258 -5.78 24.52 21.29
N VAL A 259 -7.00 24.56 21.83
CA VAL A 259 -7.74 25.81 22.04
C VAL A 259 -6.99 26.68 23.05
N ALA A 260 -6.49 27.83 22.57
CA ALA A 260 -5.69 28.76 23.35
C ALA A 260 -6.47 29.35 24.54
N GLY A 261 -5.82 29.49 25.70
CA GLY A 261 -6.37 30.16 26.88
C GLY A 261 -6.42 29.34 28.19
N GLN A 262 -6.13 28.03 28.13
CA GLN A 262 -6.13 27.15 29.32
C GLN A 262 -4.74 26.62 29.73
N GLY A 263 -3.65 27.20 29.20
CA GLY A 263 -2.30 26.63 29.35
C GLY A 263 -2.06 25.38 28.50
N ASN A 264 -2.94 25.12 27.52
CA ASN A 264 -2.79 24.04 26.55
C ASN A 264 -1.73 24.40 25.49
N PRO A 265 -1.00 23.40 24.98
CA PRO A 265 -0.10 23.61 23.85
C PRO A 265 -0.87 23.99 22.58
N LEU A 266 -0.15 24.58 21.62
CA LEU A 266 -0.72 24.96 20.33
C LEU A 266 -1.20 23.72 19.55
N HIS A 267 -2.29 23.89 18.80
CA HIS A 267 -2.71 22.90 17.81
C HIS A 267 -1.72 22.89 16.64
N CYS A 268 -1.36 21.71 16.17
CA CYS A 268 -0.57 21.59 14.94
C CYS A 268 -1.48 21.19 13.77
N ASP A 269 -1.55 22.06 12.77
CA ASP A 269 -2.22 21.77 11.50
C ASP A 269 -1.27 20.91 10.63
N VAL A 270 -1.68 19.68 10.31
CA VAL A 270 -0.94 18.72 9.48
C VAL A 270 -1.83 18.02 8.47
#